data_AF-A0AAQ0LXH6-F1
#
_entry.id   AF-A0AAQ0LXH6-F1
#
_cell.length_a   1.000
_cell.length_b   1.000
_cell.length_c   1.000
_cell.angle_alpha   90.00
_cell.angle_beta   90.00
_cell.angle_gamma   90.00
#
_symmetry.space_group_name_H-M   'P 1'
#
loop_
_entity.id
_entity.type
_entity.pdbx_description
1 polymer ?
#
loop_
_entity_poly.entity_id
_entity_poly.type
_entity_poly.pdbx_seq_one_letter_code
_entity_poly.pdbx_strand_id
1 'polypeptide(L)'
;MLTERINYRYVKLVTDIIGIFASIGILTIIVFNFYLNIESNGRSEVGFKVTGSSMVTLNILIMIAIVATIVSFILKKQRKNKAMKRYQNKKFKENT
;
A
#
# COMPACT_ATOMS: atom_id res chain seq x y z
N MET A 1 -11.32 -26.73 -2.75
CA MET A 1 -11.61 -25.54 -3.60
C MET A 1 -12.08 -24.28 -2.84
N LEU A 2 -12.63 -24.38 -1.62
CA LEU A 2 -13.04 -23.21 -0.81
C LEU A 2 -11.87 -22.60 -0.01
N THR A 3 -11.00 -23.43 0.56
CA THR A 3 -9.90 -23.01 1.44
C THR A 3 -8.89 -22.09 0.75
N GLU A 4 -8.52 -22.36 -0.50
CA GLU A 4 -7.66 -21.46 -1.30
C GLU A 4 -8.27 -20.06 -1.50
N ARG A 5 -9.60 -19.97 -1.64
CA ARG A 5 -10.29 -18.69 -1.88
C ARG A 5 -10.40 -17.86 -0.61
N ILE A 6 -10.60 -18.54 0.53
CA ILE A 6 -10.64 -17.90 1.86
C ILE A 6 -9.25 -17.36 2.20
N ASN A 7 -8.19 -18.14 1.98
CA ASN A 7 -6.82 -17.73 2.27
C ASN A 7 -6.38 -16.51 1.44
N TYR A 8 -6.71 -16.48 0.14
CA TYR A 8 -6.46 -15.30 -0.70
C TYR A 8 -7.21 -14.05 -0.21
N ARG A 9 -8.49 -14.19 0.15
CA ARG A 9 -9.30 -13.07 0.63
C ARG A 9 -8.75 -12.50 1.93
N TYR A 10 -8.27 -13.37 2.81
CA TYR A 10 -7.62 -12.99 4.07
C TYR A 10 -6.29 -12.27 3.84
N VAL A 11 -5.38 -12.85 3.03
CA VAL A 11 -4.08 -12.22 2.70
C VAL A 11 -4.29 -10.84 2.08
N LYS A 12 -5.25 -10.71 1.16
CA LYS A 12 -5.57 -9.41 0.57
C LYS A 12 -6.08 -8.40 1.61
N LEU A 13 -6.96 -8.81 2.52
CA LEU A 13 -7.48 -7.94 3.58
C LEU A 13 -6.35 -7.47 4.51
N VAL A 14 -5.49 -8.39 4.96
CA VAL A 14 -4.36 -8.06 5.84
C VAL A 14 -3.41 -7.10 5.14
N THR A 15 -3.09 -7.33 3.87
CA THR A 15 -2.19 -6.45 3.10
C THR A 15 -2.79 -5.06 2.91
N ASP A 16 -4.08 -4.95 2.59
CA ASP A 16 -4.79 -3.67 2.46
C ASP A 16 -4.80 -2.92 3.82
N ILE A 17 -5.06 -3.61 4.94
CA ILE A 17 -5.04 -3.03 6.29
C ILE A 17 -3.64 -2.49 6.65
N ILE A 18 -2.59 -3.27 6.42
CA ILE A 18 -1.20 -2.85 6.66
C ILE A 18 -0.86 -1.61 5.82
N GLY A 19 -1.28 -1.58 4.55
CA GLY A 19 -1.09 -0.42 3.68
C GLY A 19 -1.78 0.84 4.21
N ILE A 20 -3.00 0.70 4.73
CA ILE A 20 -3.75 1.81 5.34
C ILE A 20 -3.04 2.32 6.58
N PHE A 21 -2.62 1.43 7.50
CA PHE A 21 -1.88 1.82 8.70
C PHE A 21 -0.54 2.50 8.37
N ALA A 22 0.19 1.99 7.38
CA ALA A 22 1.43 2.62 6.91
C ALA A 22 1.17 4.02 6.35
N SER A 23 0.10 4.19 5.56
CA SER A 23 -0.28 5.49 5.00
C SER A 23 -0.67 6.51 6.09
N ILE A 24 -1.45 6.07 7.08
CA ILE A 24 -1.81 6.89 8.24
C ILE A 24 -0.56 7.33 9.00
N GLY A 25 0.36 6.40 9.28
CA GLY A 25 1.57 6.74 10.02
C GLY A 25 2.52 7.67 9.24
N ILE A 26 2.62 7.54 7.92
CA ILE A 26 3.36 8.50 7.07
C ILE A 26 2.72 9.89 7.19
N LEU A 27 1.39 9.98 7.08
CA LEU A 27 0.67 11.25 7.22
C LEU A 27 0.87 11.88 8.60
N THR A 28 0.81 11.08 9.66
CA THR A 28 1.07 11.54 11.03
C THR A 28 2.48 12.10 11.16
N ILE A 29 3.51 11.39 10.67
CA ILE A 29 4.89 11.88 10.74
C ILE A 29 5.05 13.20 9.97
N ILE A 30 4.43 13.32 8.79
CA ILE A 30 4.46 14.56 8.00
C ILE A 30 3.84 15.72 8.78
N VAL A 31 2.64 15.54 9.34
CA VAL A 31 1.94 16.61 10.09
C VAL A 31 2.71 17.01 11.35
N PHE A 32 3.24 16.04 12.10
CA PHE A 32 3.97 16.33 13.34
C PHE A 32 5.36 16.94 13.11
N ASN A 33 6.00 16.68 11.97
CA ASN A 33 7.30 17.27 11.61
C ASN A 33 7.16 18.44 10.64
N PHE A 34 5.93 18.89 10.39
CA PHE A 34 5.65 20.07 9.57
C PHE A 34 6.09 21.31 10.31
N TYR A 35 6.83 22.18 9.63
CA TYR A 35 7.31 23.42 10.18
C TYR A 35 6.95 24.59 9.26
N LEU A 36 6.47 25.65 9.89
CA LEU A 36 6.17 26.93 9.30
C LEU A 36 7.11 27.93 9.94
N ASN A 37 8.14 28.35 9.21
CA ASN A 37 8.97 29.48 9.60
C ASN A 37 8.45 30.73 8.90
N ILE A 38 7.88 31.66 9.66
CA ILE A 38 7.42 32.94 9.12
C ILE A 38 8.36 33.99 9.68
N GLU A 39 9.31 34.42 8.87
CA GLU A 39 10.31 35.40 9.28
C GLU A 39 9.79 36.81 8.99
N SER A 40 9.98 37.74 9.94
CA SER A 40 9.44 39.11 9.85
C SER A 40 9.99 39.93 8.67
N ASN A 41 11.03 39.42 8.00
CA ASN A 41 11.70 40.03 6.87
C ASN A 41 11.01 39.71 5.53
N GLY A 42 9.81 39.14 5.57
CA GLY A 42 9.02 38.75 4.39
C GLY A 42 9.43 37.42 3.76
N ARG A 43 10.40 36.70 4.36
CA ARG A 43 10.76 35.34 3.96
C ARG A 43 9.93 34.37 4.80
N SER A 44 9.18 33.51 4.11
CA SER A 44 8.38 32.47 4.74
C SER A 44 8.82 31.13 4.17
N GLU A 45 9.21 30.20 5.04
CA GLU A 45 9.66 28.87 4.67
C GLU A 45 8.67 27.83 5.22
N VAL A 46 8.13 27.03 4.30
CA VAL A 46 7.30 25.86 4.60
C VAL A 46 8.13 24.63 4.32
N GLY A 47 8.23 23.74 5.29
CA GLY A 47 8.95 22.49 5.12
C GLY A 47 8.55 21.42 6.14
N PHE A 48 9.16 20.27 6.01
CA PHE A 48 9.04 19.18 6.97
C PHE A 48 10.44 18.75 7.38
N LYS A 49 10.74 18.83 8.66
CA LYS A 49 12.07 18.53 9.20
C LYS A 49 12.00 17.28 10.05
N VAL A 50 12.26 16.14 9.44
CA VAL A 50 12.32 14.85 10.13
C VAL A 50 13.77 14.55 10.46
N THR A 51 14.12 14.53 11.76
CA THR A 51 15.50 14.27 12.23
C THR A 51 15.54 13.16 13.27
N GLY A 52 16.68 12.46 13.39
CA GLY A 52 16.89 11.39 14.37
C GLY A 52 16.02 10.14 14.10
N SER A 53 15.49 9.54 15.16
CA SER A 53 14.73 8.27 15.11
C SER A 53 13.47 8.34 14.22
N SER A 54 12.87 9.52 14.06
CA SER A 54 11.71 9.73 13.21
C SER A 54 12.03 9.50 11.73
N MET A 55 13.26 9.76 11.29
CA MET A 55 13.70 9.57 9.90
C MET A 55 13.86 8.08 9.57
N VAL A 56 14.38 7.30 10.51
CA VAL A 56 14.47 5.84 10.40
C VAL A 56 13.07 5.22 10.36
N THR A 57 12.18 5.70 11.23
CA THR A 57 10.79 5.23 11.30
C THR A 57 10.04 5.52 10.00
N LEU A 58 10.16 6.73 9.45
CA LEU A 58 9.56 7.10 8.16
C LEU A 58 10.04 6.19 7.02
N ASN A 59 11.35 5.92 6.94
CA ASN A 59 11.92 5.05 5.92
C ASN A 59 11.39 3.62 6.00
N ILE A 60 11.31 3.05 7.20
CA ILE A 60 10.73 1.71 7.41
C ILE A 60 9.26 1.70 6.98
N LEU A 61 8.50 2.74 7.32
CA LEU A 61 7.09 2.86 6.96
C LEU A 61 6.88 2.93 5.45
N ILE A 62 7.72 3.69 4.74
CA ILE A 62 7.71 3.77 3.28
C ILE A 62 8.05 2.41 2.66
N MET A 63 9.06 1.71 3.17
CA MET A 63 9.41 0.37 2.68
C MET A 63 8.25 -0.62 2.87
N ILE A 64 7.60 -0.62 4.03
CA ILE A 64 6.42 -1.46 4.28
C ILE A 64 5.28 -1.11 3.32
N ALA A 65 5.03 0.18 3.08
CA ALA A 65 4.00 0.64 2.16
C ALA A 65 4.25 0.15 0.72
N ILE A 66 5.51 0.22 0.24
CA ILE A 66 5.92 -0.26 -1.08
C ILE A 66 5.71 -1.78 -1.19
N VAL A 67 6.17 -2.54 -0.18
CA VAL A 67 6.00 -4.00 -0.17
C VAL A 67 4.52 -4.37 -0.17
N ALA A 68 3.70 -3.70 0.63
CA ALA A 68 2.26 -3.93 0.67
C ALA A 68 1.60 -3.66 -0.69
N THR A 69 1.99 -2.59 -1.39
CA THR A 69 1.47 -2.29 -2.73
C THR A 69 1.89 -3.32 -3.78
N ILE A 70 3.15 -3.76 -3.77
CA ILE A 70 3.66 -4.80 -4.67
C ILE A 70 2.91 -6.11 -4.46
N VAL A 71 2.77 -6.55 -3.20
CA VAL A 71 2.05 -7.79 -2.84
C VAL A 71 0.59 -7.72 -3.29
N SER A 72 -0.11 -6.62 -2.98
CA SER A 72 -1.49 -6.40 -3.43
C SER A 72 -1.63 -6.40 -4.95
N PHE A 73 -0.66 -5.84 -5.69
CA PHE A 73 -0.64 -5.85 -7.14
C PHE A 73 -0.46 -7.27 -7.71
N ILE A 74 0.50 -8.03 -7.18
CA ILE A 74 0.76 -9.42 -7.60
C ILE A 74 -0.47 -10.30 -7.35
N LEU A 75 -1.09 -10.21 -6.16
CA LEU A 75 -2.34 -10.90 -5.84
C LEU A 75 -3.44 -10.59 -6.86
N LYS A 76 -3.62 -9.30 -7.19
CA LYS A 76 -4.63 -8.85 -8.17
C LYS A 76 -4.36 -9.41 -9.58
N LYS A 77 -3.09 -9.51 -9.99
CA LYS A 77 -2.67 -10.10 -11.29
C LYS A 77 -2.94 -11.61 -11.34
N GLN A 78 -2.61 -12.35 -10.28
CA GLN A 78 -2.87 -13.79 -10.19
C GLN A 78 -4.36 -14.12 -10.32
N ARG A 79 -5.23 -13.29 -9.72
CA ARG A 79 -6.69 -13.45 -9.84
C ARG A 79 -7.19 -13.29 -11.27
N LYS A 80 -6.71 -12.28 -12.01
CA LYS A 80 -7.08 -12.07 -13.41
C LYS A 80 -6.69 -13.26 -14.28
N ASN A 81 -5.49 -13.80 -14.09
CA ASN A 81 -5.03 -14.99 -14.82
C ASN A 81 -5.87 -16.23 -14.50
N LYS A 82 -6.20 -16.49 -13.22
CA LYS A 82 -7.08 -17.61 -12.84
C LYS A 82 -8.49 -17.45 -13.43
N ALA A 83 -9.05 -16.23 -13.46
CA ALA A 83 -10.36 -15.96 -14.05
C ALA A 83 -10.38 -16.18 -15.58
N MET A 84 -9.35 -15.72 -16.28
CA MET A 84 -9.22 -15.88 -17.73
C MET A 84 -9.08 -17.36 -18.14
N LYS A 85 -8.31 -18.16 -17.39
CA LYS A 85 -8.22 -19.62 -17.61
C LYS A 85 -9.57 -20.33 -17.45
N ARG A 86 -10.40 -19.90 -16.49
CA ARG A 86 -11.75 -20.46 -16.31
C ARG A 86 -12.69 -20.11 -17.46
N TYR A 87 -12.59 -18.89 -17.98
CA TYR A 87 -13.37 -18.46 -19.14
C TYR A 87 -13.04 -19.27 -20.40
N GLN A 88 -11.74 -19.42 -20.70
CA GLN A 88 -11.24 -20.28 -21.80
C GLN A 88 -11.78 -21.71 -21.67
N ASN A 89 -11.69 -22.30 -20.47
CA ASN A 89 -12.14 -23.66 -20.22
C ASN A 89 -13.67 -23.84 -20.33
N LYS A 90 -14.44 -22.80 -20.00
CA LYS A 90 -15.91 -22.81 -20.16
C LYS A 90 -16.31 -22.75 -21.63
N LYS A 91 -15.69 -21.84 -22.40
CA LYS A 91 -15.88 -21.71 -23.85
C LYS A 91 -15.53 -23.00 -24.61
N PHE A 92 -14.46 -23.69 -24.22
CA PHE A 92 -14.09 -24.98 -24.82
C PHE A 92 -15.18 -26.04 -24.63
N LYS A 93 -15.75 -26.14 -23.42
CA LYS A 93 -16.84 -27.09 -23.10
C LYS A 93 -18.18 -26.77 -23.75
N GLU A 94 -18.46 -25.53 -24.13
CA GLU A 94 -19.69 -25.18 -24.89
C GLU A 94 -19.58 -25.52 -26.37
N ASN A 95 -18.36 -25.69 -26.90
CA ASN A 95 -18.09 -25.97 -28.30
C ASN A 95 -17.76 -27.46 -28.59
N THR A 96 -17.90 -28.34 -27.60
CA THR A 96 -17.69 -29.81 -27.72
C THR A 96 -18.96 -30.52 -27.29
#